data_AF-A0A3B8HHA3-F1
#
_entry.id   AF-A0A3B8HHA3-F1
#
_cell.length_a   1.000
_cell.length_b   1.000
_cell.length_c   1.000
_cell.angle_alpha   90.00
_cell.angle_beta   90.00
_cell.angle_gamma   90.00
#
_symmetry.space_group_name_H-M   'P 1'
#
loop_
_entity.id
_entity.type
_entity.pdbx_description
1 polymer ?
#
loop_
_entity_poly.entity_id
_entity_poly.type
_entity_poly.pdbx_seq_one_letter_code
_entity_poly.pdbx_strand_id
1 'polypeptide(L)'
;LIADLNKDGIPEIIVNDNLGQGRFMPEGFKAYDKSQITSLSWNQLGLVENWKTMEVGGMVTGFRIGDLTKGGIPQLIGSMVLAKDLLKIWDSQSMIFSYDLN
;
A
#
# COMPACT_ATOMS: atom_id res chain seq x y z
N LEU A 1 0.13 6.32 6.80
CA LEU A 1 -0.88 7.42 6.83
C LEU A 1 -1.70 7.24 8.08
N ILE A 2 -2.11 8.33 8.73
CA ILE A 2 -3.05 8.28 9.87
C ILE A 2 -4.28 9.06 9.44
N ALA A 3 -5.46 8.46 9.53
CA ALA A 3 -6.74 9.06 9.15
C ALA A 3 -7.87 8.42 9.95
N ASP A 4 -9.05 9.05 9.97
CA ASP A 4 -10.30 8.43 10.44
C ASP A 4 -11.18 8.22 9.21
N LEU A 5 -11.13 7.01 8.65
CA LEU A 5 -11.70 6.63 7.37
C LEU A 5 -13.19 6.32 7.48
N ASN A 6 -13.60 5.70 8.58
CA ASN A 6 -14.99 5.31 8.83
C ASN A 6 -15.78 6.36 9.66
N LYS A 7 -15.12 7.41 10.16
CA LYS A 7 -15.68 8.51 10.96
C LYS A 7 -16.20 8.06 12.34
N ASP A 8 -15.58 7.05 12.93
CA ASP A 8 -15.92 6.56 14.27
C ASP A 8 -15.18 7.31 15.40
N GLY A 9 -14.26 8.21 15.06
CA GLY A 9 -13.46 8.98 16.01
C GLY A 9 -12.18 8.27 16.48
N ILE A 10 -11.89 7.08 15.97
CA ILE A 10 -10.66 6.31 16.24
C ILE A 10 -9.77 6.39 14.99
N PRO A 11 -8.59 7.03 15.08
CA PRO A 11 -7.70 7.11 13.93
C PRO A 11 -7.13 5.73 13.58
N GLU A 12 -7.24 5.34 12.32
CA GLU A 12 -6.59 4.16 11.76
C GLU A 12 -5.18 4.50 11.24
N ILE A 13 -4.29 3.52 11.34
CA ILE A 13 -2.94 3.54 10.79
C ILE A 13 -2.94 2.70 9.53
N ILE A 14 -2.78 3.36 8.38
CA ILE A 14 -2.64 2.70 7.09
C ILE A 14 -1.15 2.57 6.78
N VAL A 15 -0.70 1.34 6.54
CA VAL A 15 0.69 0.98 6.27
C VAL A 15 0.81 0.28 4.92
N ASN A 16 1.96 0.47 4.29
CA ASN A 16 2.32 -0.28 3.10
C ASN A 16 3.34 -1.35 3.49
N ASP A 17 3.00 -2.60 3.18
CA ASP A 17 3.80 -3.78 3.41
C ASP A 17 4.40 -4.23 2.08
N ASN A 18 5.68 -3.89 1.86
CA ASN A 18 6.43 -4.36 0.70
C ASN A 18 7.16 -5.66 1.06
N LEU A 19 6.90 -6.72 0.29
CA LEU A 19 7.27 -8.10 0.59
C LEU A 19 8.28 -8.65 -0.44
N GLY A 20 9.08 -9.61 0.00
CA GLY A 20 9.97 -10.36 -0.90
C GLY A 20 11.22 -9.59 -1.31
N GLN A 21 11.91 -8.93 -0.38
CA GLN A 21 13.23 -8.37 -0.66
C GLN A 21 14.17 -9.51 -1.10
N GLY A 22 14.80 -9.36 -2.27
CA GLY A 22 15.79 -10.32 -2.74
C GLY A 22 16.94 -10.44 -1.73
N ARG A 23 17.16 -11.63 -1.17
CA ARG A 23 18.21 -11.93 -0.18
C ARG A 23 19.63 -11.54 -0.63
N PHE A 24 19.82 -11.37 -1.94
CA PHE A 24 21.10 -11.04 -2.57
C PHE A 24 21.24 -9.57 -2.97
N MET A 25 20.29 -8.71 -2.59
CA MET A 25 20.37 -7.28 -2.91
C MET A 25 21.45 -6.59 -2.08
N PRO A 26 22.22 -5.66 -2.67
CA PRO A 26 23.12 -4.80 -1.91
C PRO A 26 22.39 -4.07 -0.79
N GLU A 27 23.07 -3.86 0.33
CA GLU A 27 22.54 -3.05 1.42
C GLU A 27 22.13 -1.66 0.90
N GLY A 28 20.93 -1.23 1.29
CA GLY A 28 20.35 0.04 0.83
C GLY A 28 19.55 -0.04 -0.48
N PHE A 29 19.66 -1.12 -1.25
CA PHE A 29 18.80 -1.33 -2.43
C PHE A 29 17.44 -1.91 -2.01
N LYS A 30 16.40 -1.08 -2.12
CA LYS A 30 15.02 -1.42 -1.76
C LYS A 30 14.25 -1.82 -3.02
N ALA A 31 14.25 -3.11 -3.32
CA ALA A 31 13.42 -3.71 -4.35
C ALA A 31 12.60 -4.85 -3.74
N TYR A 32 11.30 -4.86 -4.06
CA TYR A 32 10.33 -5.80 -3.53
C TYR A 32 9.47 -6.32 -4.66
N ASP A 33 9.21 -7.63 -4.64
CA ASP A 33 8.47 -8.32 -5.69
C ASP A 33 6.96 -8.13 -5.56
N LYS A 34 6.50 -7.84 -4.34
CA LYS A 34 5.08 -7.74 -4.02
C LYS A 34 4.82 -6.65 -2.99
N SER A 35 3.58 -6.16 -2.99
CA SER A 35 3.12 -5.18 -2.02
C SER A 35 1.69 -5.44 -1.59
N GLN A 36 1.38 -5.03 -0.37
CA GLN A 36 0.03 -4.94 0.19
C GLN A 36 -0.10 -3.63 0.96
N ILE A 37 -1.33 -3.14 1.13
CA ILE A 37 -1.64 -2.02 2.02
C ILE A 37 -2.64 -2.52 3.06
N THR A 38 -2.36 -2.24 4.32
CA THR A 38 -3.10 -2.73 5.48
C THR A 38 -3.57 -1.55 6.32
N SER A 39 -4.82 -1.59 6.80
CA SER A 39 -5.36 -0.65 7.78
C SER A 39 -5.41 -1.30 9.16
N LEU A 40 -4.95 -0.57 10.17
CA LEU A 40 -4.84 -1.03 11.55
C LEU A 40 -5.51 -0.02 12.49
N SER A 41 -6.28 -0.49 13.47
CA SER A 41 -6.81 0.35 14.55
C SER A 41 -6.30 -0.10 15.91
N TRP A 42 -6.16 0.85 16.83
CA TRP A 42 -5.80 0.57 18.22
C TRP A 42 -7.02 0.16 19.04
N ASN A 43 -6.98 -1.00 19.67
CA ASN A 43 -8.09 -1.53 20.48
C ASN A 43 -7.83 -1.56 21.99
N GLN A 44 -6.92 -0.71 22.50
CA GLN A 44 -6.44 -0.69 23.90
C GLN A 44 -5.45 -1.81 24.28
N LEU A 45 -5.41 -2.92 23.54
CA LEU A 45 -4.44 -4.00 23.75
C LEU A 45 -3.35 -4.02 22.68
N GLY A 46 -3.68 -3.63 21.45
CA GLY A 46 -2.78 -3.72 20.31
C GLY A 46 -3.34 -3.04 19.07
N LEU A 47 -2.54 -3.09 18.00
CA LEU A 47 -2.99 -2.78 16.65
C LEU A 47 -3.68 -4.02 16.05
N VAL A 48 -4.88 -3.82 15.52
CA VAL A 48 -5.71 -4.87 14.92
C VAL A 48 -5.98 -4.54 13.46
N GLU A 49 -5.87 -5.53 12.58
CA GLU A 49 -6.23 -5.42 11.16
C GLU A 49 -7.72 -5.12 11.00
N ASN A 50 -8.02 -3.99 10.35
CA ASN A 50 -9.36 -3.65 9.91
C ASN A 50 -9.64 -4.26 8.53
N TRP A 51 -8.71 -4.04 7.60
CA TRP A 51 -8.75 -4.55 6.23
C TRP A 51 -7.36 -4.54 5.61
N LYS A 52 -7.22 -5.26 4.49
CA LYS A 52 -6.02 -5.23 3.63
C LYS A 52 -6.39 -5.36 2.16
N THR A 53 -5.58 -4.78 1.29
CA THR A 53 -5.70 -4.97 -0.16
C THR A 53 -5.28 -6.38 -0.57
N MET A 54 -5.61 -6.80 -1.79
CA MET A 54 -4.93 -7.95 -2.38
C MET A 54 -3.43 -7.67 -2.54
N GLU A 55 -2.62 -8.72 -2.56
CA GLU A 55 -1.21 -8.61 -2.96
C GLU A 55 -1.13 -8.18 -4.43
N VAL A 56 -0.34 -7.15 -4.71
CA VAL A 56 -0.04 -6.70 -6.07
C VAL A 56 1.44 -6.94 -6.39
N GLY A 57 1.72 -7.33 -7.63
CA GLY A 57 3.08 -7.56 -8.11
C GLY A 57 3.82 -6.24 -8.33
N GLY A 58 4.93 -6.05 -7.63
CA GLY A 58 5.71 -4.82 -7.61
C GLY A 58 5.79 -4.16 -6.25
N MET A 59 6.43 -3.00 -6.23
CA MET A 59 6.66 -2.18 -5.04
C MET A 59 5.74 -0.96 -5.06
N VAL A 60 4.89 -0.83 -4.06
CA VAL A 60 4.18 0.42 -3.79
C VAL A 60 5.18 1.43 -3.23
N THR A 61 5.23 2.60 -3.85
CA THR A 61 6.18 3.68 -3.52
C THR A 61 5.52 4.79 -2.72
N GLY A 62 4.20 4.89 -2.80
CA GLY A 62 3.42 5.88 -2.09
C GLY A 62 1.93 5.59 -2.24
N PHE A 63 1.14 6.11 -1.31
CA PHE A 63 -0.30 6.04 -1.38
C PHE A 63 -0.95 7.24 -0.69
N ARG A 64 -2.20 7.52 -1.05
CA ARG A 64 -3.07 8.55 -0.47
C ARG A 64 -4.49 8.03 -0.38
N ILE A 65 -5.30 8.69 0.43
CA ILE A 65 -6.74 8.50 0.48
C ILE A 65 -7.40 9.74 -0.11
N GLY A 66 -8.41 9.56 -0.95
CA GLY A 66 -9.20 10.66 -1.50
C GLY A 66 -10.49 10.17 -2.14
N ASP A 67 -11.48 11.05 -2.25
CA ASP A 67 -12.72 10.79 -2.99
C ASP A 67 -12.53 11.21 -4.47
N LEU A 68 -12.27 10.22 -5.32
CA LEU A 68 -12.14 10.39 -6.77
C LEU A 68 -13.48 10.30 -7.50
N THR A 69 -14.45 9.61 -6.92
CA THR A 69 -15.72 9.27 -7.60
C THR A 69 -16.83 10.28 -7.31
N LYS A 70 -16.60 11.28 -6.45
CA LYS A 70 -17.61 12.22 -5.92
C LYS A 70 -18.80 11.50 -5.27
N GLY A 71 -18.59 10.24 -4.87
CA GLY A 71 -19.60 9.36 -4.29
C GLY A 71 -19.58 9.37 -2.77
N GLY A 72 -18.64 10.11 -2.14
CA GLY A 72 -18.46 10.14 -0.69
C GLY A 72 -17.76 8.91 -0.11
N ILE A 73 -17.46 7.90 -0.93
CA ILE A 73 -16.68 6.72 -0.56
C ILE A 73 -15.20 7.05 -0.79
N PRO A 74 -14.34 7.03 0.24
CA PRO A 74 -12.92 7.27 0.06
C PRO A 74 -12.25 6.13 -0.73
N GLN A 75 -11.41 6.48 -1.70
CA GLN A 75 -10.55 5.52 -2.40
C GLN A 75 -9.12 5.58 -1.87
N LEU A 76 -8.50 4.40 -1.82
CA LEU A 76 -7.06 4.25 -1.70
C LEU A 76 -6.42 4.41 -3.07
N ILE A 77 -5.53 5.40 -3.20
CA ILE A 77 -4.81 5.72 -4.43
C ILE A 77 -3.35 5.37 -4.21
N GLY A 78 -2.82 4.42 -4.97
CA GLY A 78 -1.44 3.94 -4.86
C GLY A 78 -0.62 4.25 -6.09
N SER A 79 0.66 4.61 -5.89
CA SER A 79 1.67 4.60 -6.93
C SER A 79 2.58 3.39 -6.74
N MET A 80 2.83 2.63 -7.80
CA MET A 80 3.67 1.45 -7.74
C MET A 80 4.61 1.33 -8.94
N VAL A 81 5.72 0.64 -8.72
CA VAL A 81 6.65 0.18 -9.75
C VAL A 81 6.43 -1.32 -9.90
N LEU A 82 6.07 -1.77 -11.09
CA LEU A 82 5.81 -3.18 -11.36
C LEU A 82 7.08 -3.99 -11.21
N ALA A 83 6.97 -5.15 -10.54
CA ALA A 83 8.09 -6.08 -10.43
C ALA A 83 8.45 -6.60 -11.83
N LYS A 84 9.69 -6.36 -12.24
CA LYS A 84 10.30 -6.98 -13.42
C LYS A 84 11.59 -7.64 -12.99
N ASP A 85 12.04 -8.61 -13.79
CA ASP A 85 13.36 -9.22 -13.62
C ASP A 85 14.40 -8.16 -13.32
N LEU A 86 15.19 -8.39 -12.26
CA LEU A 86 16.22 -7.46 -11.78
C LEU A 86 17.21 -7.03 -12.87
N LEU A 87 17.35 -7.83 -13.93
CA LEU A 87 18.23 -7.58 -15.07
C LEU A 87 17.62 -6.62 -16.12
N LYS A 88 16.32 -6.31 -16.03
CA LYS A 88 15.58 -5.47 -16.97
C LYS A 88 15.12 -4.16 -16.34
N ILE A 89 16.00 -3.52 -15.55
CA ILE A 89 15.74 -2.24 -14.88
C ILE A 89 15.24 -1.17 -15.87
N TRP A 90 15.77 -1.18 -17.09
CA TRP A 90 15.43 -0.25 -18.18
C TRP A 90 13.99 -0.38 -18.68
N ASP A 91 13.34 -1.52 -18.46
CA ASP A 91 11.95 -1.76 -18.86
C ASP A 91 10.96 -1.52 -17.71
N SER A 92 11.41 -1.01 -16.55
CA SER A 92 10.53 -0.81 -15.39
C SER A 92 9.33 0.07 -15.74
N GLN A 93 8.14 -0.38 -15.36
CA GLN A 93 6.88 0.34 -15.60
C GLN A 93 6.29 0.81 -14.28
N SER A 94 5.83 2.05 -14.27
CA SER A 94 5.12 2.64 -13.15
C SER A 94 3.62 2.66 -13.42
N MET A 95 2.82 2.42 -12.39
CA MET A 95 1.36 2.41 -12.44
C MET A 95 0.79 3.22 -11.27
N ILE A 96 -0.31 3.92 -11.53
CA ILE A 96 -1.18 4.47 -10.51
C ILE A 96 -2.45 3.63 -10.52
N PHE A 97 -2.88 3.18 -9.34
CA PHE A 97 -4.12 2.41 -9.18
C PHE A 97 -5.00 3.03 -8.10
N SER A 98 -6.29 2.72 -8.17
CA SER A 98 -7.28 3.06 -7.14
C SER A 98 -7.98 1.81 -6.65
N TYR A 99 -8.27 1.76 -5.36
CA TYR A 99 -9.01 0.69 -4.69
C TYR A 99 -10.11 1.31 -3.82
N ASP A 100 -11.35 0.85 -3.98
CA ASP A 100 -12.48 1.34 -3.19
C ASP A 100 -12.41 0.77 -1.76
N LEU A 101 -12.56 1.64 -0.77
CA LEU A 101 -12.66 1.25 0.63
C LEU A 101 -14.15 1.17 0.99
N ASN A 102 -14.69 -0.04 1.05
CA ASN A 102 -16.06 -0.31 1.49
C ASN A 102 -16.19 -0.27 3.02
#